data_AF-A0A958RNH6-F1
#
_entry.id   AF-A0A958RNH6-F1
#
_cell.length_a   1.000
_cell.length_b   1.000
_cell.length_c   1.000
_cell.angle_alpha   90.00
_cell.angle_beta   90.00
_cell.angle_gamma   90.00
#
_symmetry.space_group_name_H-M   'P 1'
#
loop_
_entity.id
_entity.type
_entity.pdbx_description
1 polymer ?
#
loop_
_entity_poly.entity_id
_entity_poly.type
_entity_poly.pdbx_seq_one_letter_code
_entity_poly.pdbx_strand_id
1 'polypeptide(L)'
;MGSVYKRGQTWWIQYYHQGRYFRESSRSPQKSVASAFLKKREGEIVDGRLPNLQAERTTFEDLTTLLVQDYQNNSRKTLVRVEQLIKHLKQSFAKYRAHEITSTHLAKYIERRQGEKAAPATINRELMALKRMFNLAVKQTPPLVKPYT
;
A
#
# COMPACT_ATOMS: atom_id res chain seq x y z
N MET A 1 14.53 20.55 6.23
CA MET A 1 15.63 20.50 7.22
C MET A 1 15.58 19.16 7.93
N GLY A 2 16.32 18.20 7.37
CA GLY A 2 16.62 16.93 8.02
C GLY A 2 18.11 16.70 8.20
N SER A 3 18.47 15.59 8.86
CA SER A 3 19.86 15.13 8.97
C SER A 3 19.95 13.61 8.84
N VAL A 4 21.17 13.11 8.65
CA VAL A 4 21.45 11.68 8.57
C VAL A 4 22.33 11.25 9.74
N TYR A 5 22.06 10.07 10.31
CA TYR A 5 22.80 9.53 11.44
C TYR A 5 22.94 8.01 11.31
N LYS A 6 23.97 7.44 11.93
CA LYS A 6 24.23 5.99 11.87
C LYS A 6 23.62 5.30 13.10
N ARG A 7 22.92 4.19 12.90
CA ARG A 7 22.39 3.32 13.97
C ARG A 7 22.76 1.87 13.68
N GLY A 8 23.69 1.32 14.45
CA GLY A 8 24.29 0.02 14.16
C GLY A 8 25.04 0.05 12.82
N GLN A 9 24.76 -0.91 11.94
CA GLN A 9 25.34 -0.96 10.59
C GLN A 9 24.56 -0.16 9.54
N THR A 10 23.45 0.49 9.91
CA THR A 10 22.55 1.12 8.94
C THR A 10 22.50 2.62 9.14
N TRP A 11 22.52 3.40 8.06
CA TRP A 11 22.27 4.84 8.12
C TRP A 11 20.78 5.14 8.11
N TRP A 12 20.39 6.16 8.88
CA TRP A 12 19.03 6.63 9.04
C TRP A 12 18.96 8.10 8.67
N ILE A 13 17.77 8.54 8.27
CA ILE A 13 17.42 9.93 8.03
C ILE A 13 16.43 10.38 9.09
N GLN A 14 16.47 11.66 9.45
CA GLN A 14 15.48 12.31 10.29
C GLN A 14 15.09 13.65 9.67
N TYR A 15 13.80 13.99 9.68
CA TYR A 15 13.33 15.25 9.10
C TYR A 15 11.98 15.65 9.70
N TYR A 16 11.62 16.93 9.54
CA TYR A 16 10.32 17.48 9.94
C TYR A 16 9.41 17.66 8.73
N HIS A 17 8.14 17.31 8.91
CA HIS A 17 7.08 17.61 7.95
C HIS A 17 5.77 17.90 8.69
N GLN A 18 5.14 19.04 8.38
CA GLN A 18 3.87 19.48 9.01
C GLN A 18 3.90 19.42 10.55
N GLY A 19 4.98 19.93 11.16
CA GLY A 19 5.16 19.94 12.62
C GLY A 19 5.43 18.56 13.25
N ARG A 20 5.44 17.48 12.47
CA ARG A 20 5.77 16.13 12.93
C ARG A 20 7.20 15.76 12.58
N TYR A 21 7.82 15.03 13.50
CA TYR A 21 9.18 14.54 13.37
C TYR A 21 9.19 13.09 12.87
N PHE A 22 9.94 12.83 11.81
CA PHE A 22 10.04 11.53 11.16
C PHE A 22 11.47 10.98 11.23
N ARG A 23 11.58 9.66 11.37
CA ARG A 23 12.84 8.89 11.32
C ARG A 23 12.67 7.69 10.41
N GLU A 24 13.55 7.55 9.43
CA GLU A 24 13.51 6.43 8.47
C GLU A 24 14.88 5.82 8.27
N SER A 25 14.93 4.49 8.16
CA SER A 25 16.15 3.78 7.81
C SER A 25 16.41 3.87 6.31
N SER A 26 17.63 4.21 5.91
CA SER A 26 18.07 4.07 4.51
C SER A 26 18.23 2.62 4.07
N ARG A 27 18.15 1.66 5.02
CA ARG A 27 18.40 0.22 4.82
C ARG A 27 19.78 -0.07 4.21
N SER A 28 20.70 0.87 4.29
CA SER A 28 22.04 0.78 3.71
C SER A 28 23.12 1.15 4.73
N PRO A 29 24.29 0.50 4.71
CA PRO A 29 25.46 0.90 5.48
C PRO A 29 26.19 2.12 4.90
N GLN A 30 25.79 2.61 3.74
CA GLN A 30 26.44 3.73 3.06
C GLN A 30 25.75 5.07 3.39
N LYS A 31 26.55 6.06 3.83
CA LYS A 31 26.07 7.41 4.14
C LYS A 31 25.48 8.11 2.91
N SER A 32 26.08 7.92 1.74
CA SER A 32 25.64 8.50 0.47
C SER A 32 24.21 8.11 0.13
N VAL A 33 23.84 6.84 0.34
CA VAL A 33 22.48 6.34 0.13
C VAL A 33 21.49 7.04 1.06
N ALA A 34 21.83 7.22 2.33
CA ALA A 34 20.99 7.96 3.28
C ALA A 34 20.86 9.44 2.92
N SER A 35 21.95 10.09 2.49
CA SER A 35 21.90 11.49 2.04
C SER A 35 21.05 11.68 0.79
N ALA A 36 21.14 10.78 -0.18
CA ALA A 36 20.28 10.79 -1.37
C ALA A 36 18.81 10.53 -0.99
N PHE A 37 18.56 9.61 -0.05
CA PHE A 37 17.22 9.32 0.45
C PHE A 37 16.60 10.52 1.18
N LEU A 38 17.38 11.22 2.00
CA LEU A 38 16.94 12.46 2.65
C LEU A 38 16.58 13.54 1.62
N LYS A 39 17.44 13.77 0.61
CA LYS A 39 17.14 14.73 -0.47
C LYS A 39 15.86 14.38 -1.22
N LYS A 40 15.63 13.08 -1.48
CA LYS A 40 14.39 12.61 -2.09
C LYS A 40 13.16 12.95 -1.23
N ARG A 41 13.22 12.70 0.08
CA ARG A 41 12.13 13.06 1.00
C ARG A 41 11.90 14.57 1.08
N GLU A 42 12.97 15.37 1.14
CA GLU A 42 12.85 16.83 1.12
C GLU A 42 12.22 17.33 -0.19
N GLY A 43 12.57 16.73 -1.34
CA GLY A 43 11.93 17.01 -2.63
C GLY A 43 10.44 16.62 -2.66
N GLU A 44 10.08 15.44 -2.15
CA GLU A 44 8.67 15.01 -2.02
C GLU A 44 7.86 16.00 -1.17
N ILE A 45 8.43 16.48 -0.06
CA ILE A 45 7.80 17.49 0.80
C ILE A 45 7.57 18.82 0.06
N VAL A 46 8.57 19.29 -0.70
CA VAL A 46 8.49 20.53 -1.49
C VAL A 46 7.44 20.42 -2.58
N ASP A 47 7.37 19.28 -3.27
CA ASP A 47 6.37 19.00 -4.32
C ASP A 47 4.93 18.91 -3.79
N GLY A 48 4.70 19.03 -2.47
CA GLY A 48 3.41 18.77 -1.84
C GLY A 48 2.98 17.30 -1.93
N ARG A 49 3.85 16.43 -2.46
CA ARG A 49 3.69 14.99 -2.46
C ARG A 49 4.01 14.51 -1.06
N LEU A 50 2.98 14.47 -0.21
CA LEU A 50 3.06 13.84 1.11
C LEU A 50 4.02 12.65 1.06
N PRO A 51 5.13 12.64 1.82
CA PRO A 51 5.87 11.42 2.07
C PRO A 51 4.93 10.56 2.89
N ASN A 52 4.02 9.89 2.21
CA ASN A 52 3.01 9.08 2.85
C ASN A 52 3.72 7.80 3.26
N LEU A 53 4.48 7.90 4.36
CA LEU A 53 4.96 6.75 5.12
C LEU A 53 3.77 5.82 5.41
N GLN A 54 2.56 6.37 5.54
CA GLN A 54 1.35 5.58 5.58
C GLN A 54 1.19 4.75 4.30
N ALA A 55 1.24 5.32 3.10
CA ALA A 55 1.14 4.54 1.86
C ALA A 55 2.23 3.49 1.67
N GLU A 56 3.45 3.76 2.15
CA GLU A 56 4.53 2.77 2.15
C GLU A 56 4.31 1.67 3.20
N ARG A 57 3.55 1.93 4.27
CA ARG A 57 3.23 0.98 5.34
C ARG A 57 1.88 0.28 5.16
N THR A 58 0.99 0.83 4.34
CA THR A 58 -0.36 0.31 4.11
C THR A 58 -0.26 -1.13 3.65
N THR A 59 -0.87 -2.01 4.42
CA THR A 59 -0.92 -3.44 4.19
C THR A 59 -2.12 -3.80 3.34
N PHE A 60 -2.11 -5.02 2.79
CA PHE A 60 -3.31 -5.57 2.18
C PHE A 60 -4.49 -5.64 3.17
N GLU A 61 -4.23 -5.87 4.46
CA GLU A 61 -5.29 -5.93 5.47
C GLU A 61 -5.98 -4.56 5.65
N ASP A 62 -5.20 -3.48 5.63
CA ASP A 62 -5.75 -2.11 5.67
C ASP A 62 -6.68 -1.86 4.47
N LEU A 63 -6.28 -2.31 3.27
CA LEU A 63 -7.10 -2.25 2.06
C LEU A 63 -8.41 -3.03 2.20
N THR A 64 -8.37 -4.22 2.80
CA THR A 64 -9.59 -5.01 3.02
C THR A 64 -10.53 -4.36 4.02
N THR A 65 -9.98 -3.74 5.08
CA THR A 65 -10.75 -3.02 6.10
C THR A 65 -11.52 -1.86 5.46
N LEU A 66 -10.88 -1.09 4.57
CA LEU A 66 -11.53 -0.02 3.82
C LEU A 66 -12.70 -0.53 2.97
N LEU A 67 -12.56 -1.69 2.34
CA LEU A 67 -13.64 -2.25 1.52
C LEU A 67 -14.82 -2.71 2.39
N VAL A 68 -14.56 -3.35 3.52
CA VAL A 68 -15.62 -3.78 4.44
C VAL A 68 -16.38 -2.56 4.98
N GLN A 69 -15.66 -1.51 5.40
CA GLN A 69 -16.26 -0.26 5.87
C GLN A 69 -17.09 0.42 4.78
N ASP A 70 -16.60 0.48 3.53
CA ASP A 70 -17.36 1.03 2.39
C ASP A 70 -18.68 0.28 2.18
N TYR A 71 -18.70 -1.05 2.32
CA TYR A 71 -19.92 -1.84 2.16
C TYR A 71 -20.88 -1.73 3.35
N GLN A 72 -20.35 -1.64 4.57
CA GLN A 72 -21.13 -1.41 5.79
C GLN A 72 -21.83 -0.05 5.74
N ASN A 73 -21.09 1.02 5.43
CA ASN A 73 -21.61 2.39 5.39
C ASN A 73 -22.64 2.60 4.27
N ASN A 74 -22.52 1.87 3.16
CA ASN A 74 -23.43 1.98 2.03
C ASN A 74 -24.60 0.98 2.08
N SER A 75 -24.88 0.34 3.23
CA SER A 75 -26.03 -0.55 3.47
C SER A 75 -26.26 -1.61 2.38
N ARG A 76 -25.20 -2.18 1.82
CA ARG A 76 -25.32 -3.16 0.74
C ARG A 76 -25.63 -4.54 1.33
N LYS A 77 -26.73 -5.16 0.90
CA LYS A 77 -27.24 -6.49 1.29
C LYS A 77 -26.28 -7.68 1.02
N THR A 78 -24.98 -7.46 0.79
CA THR A 78 -24.07 -8.47 0.23
C THR A 78 -22.68 -8.50 0.87
N LEU A 79 -22.58 -8.20 2.17
CA LEU A 79 -21.33 -8.35 2.94
C LEU A 79 -20.72 -9.75 2.83
N VAL A 80 -21.55 -10.79 2.94
CA VAL A 80 -21.13 -12.20 2.82
C VAL A 80 -20.37 -12.48 1.51
N ARG A 81 -20.82 -11.89 0.40
CA ARG A 81 -20.17 -12.08 -0.91
C ARG A 81 -18.83 -11.35 -0.97
N VAL A 82 -18.71 -10.19 -0.33
CA VAL A 82 -17.44 -9.45 -0.25
C VAL A 82 -16.42 -10.21 0.58
N GLU A 83 -16.84 -10.78 1.71
CA GLU A 83 -15.97 -11.59 2.56
C GLU A 83 -15.41 -12.82 1.82
N GLN A 84 -16.23 -13.47 0.99
CA GLN A 84 -15.76 -14.57 0.13
C GLN A 84 -14.69 -14.12 -0.87
N LEU A 85 -14.87 -12.96 -1.51
CA LEU A 85 -13.87 -12.39 -2.43
C LEU A 85 -12.58 -12.06 -1.67
N ILE A 86 -12.70 -11.43 -0.50
CA ILE A 86 -11.55 -11.10 0.37
C ILE A 86 -10.80 -12.36 0.77
N LYS A 87 -11.49 -13.46 1.10
CA LYS A 87 -10.86 -14.73 1.48
C LYS A 87 -9.92 -15.25 0.39
N HIS A 88 -10.35 -15.25 -0.86
CA HIS A 88 -9.51 -15.68 -1.98
C HIS A 88 -8.32 -14.73 -2.23
N LEU A 89 -8.55 -13.43 -2.12
CA LEU A 89 -7.49 -12.43 -2.26
C LEU A 89 -6.46 -12.57 -1.13
N LYS A 90 -6.89 -12.79 0.13
CA LYS A 90 -6.00 -12.95 1.29
C LYS A 90 -4.99 -14.08 1.10
N GLN A 91 -5.39 -15.20 0.50
CA GLN A 91 -4.49 -16.32 0.23
C GLN A 91 -3.26 -15.93 -0.61
N SER A 92 -3.37 -14.91 -1.45
CA SER A 92 -2.26 -14.44 -2.29
C SER A 92 -1.64 -13.15 -1.78
N PHE A 93 -2.45 -12.23 -1.23
CA PHE A 93 -2.03 -10.85 -1.01
C PHE A 93 -1.77 -10.46 0.45
N ALA A 94 -2.17 -11.28 1.43
CA ALA A 94 -2.10 -10.91 2.86
C ALA A 94 -0.68 -10.55 3.36
N LYS A 95 0.35 -11.14 2.76
CA LYS A 95 1.75 -10.88 3.12
C LYS A 95 2.35 -9.62 2.50
N TYR A 96 1.67 -9.01 1.53
CA TYR A 96 2.19 -7.86 0.79
C TYR A 96 1.67 -6.55 1.36
N ARG A 97 2.50 -5.52 1.25
CA ARG A 97 2.06 -4.14 1.34
C ARG A 97 1.36 -3.72 0.06
N ALA A 98 0.48 -2.74 0.15
CA ALA A 98 -0.29 -2.23 -0.98
C ALA A 98 0.61 -1.84 -2.17
N HIS A 99 1.76 -1.21 -1.91
CA HIS A 99 2.71 -0.81 -2.96
C HIS A 99 3.54 -1.96 -3.54
N GLU A 100 3.59 -3.12 -2.87
CA GLU A 100 4.30 -4.31 -3.35
C GLU A 100 3.43 -5.15 -4.30
N ILE A 101 2.10 -4.92 -4.32
CA ILE A 101 1.17 -5.60 -5.22
C ILE A 101 1.30 -4.99 -6.62
N THR A 102 2.00 -5.71 -7.50
CA THR A 102 2.25 -5.30 -8.89
C THR A 102 1.43 -6.11 -9.90
N SER A 103 1.45 -5.69 -11.16
CA SER A 103 0.85 -6.42 -12.29
C SER A 103 1.32 -7.87 -12.38
N THR A 104 2.58 -8.16 -12.04
CA THR A 104 3.13 -9.52 -11.98
C THR A 104 2.44 -10.39 -10.93
N HIS A 105 2.10 -9.82 -9.78
CA HIS A 105 1.36 -10.53 -8.73
C HIS A 105 -0.09 -10.78 -9.16
N LEU A 106 -0.70 -9.85 -9.89
CA LEU A 106 -2.03 -10.02 -10.47
C LEU A 106 -2.06 -11.15 -11.52
N ALA A 107 -1.07 -11.22 -12.40
CA ALA A 107 -0.97 -12.29 -13.40
C ALA A 107 -0.87 -13.68 -12.73
N LYS A 108 0.01 -13.82 -11.72
CA LYS A 108 0.15 -15.05 -10.93
C LYS A 108 -1.15 -15.41 -10.18
N TYR A 109 -1.88 -14.41 -9.71
CA TYR A 109 -3.18 -14.63 -9.08
C TYR A 109 -4.20 -15.22 -10.07
N ILE A 110 -4.29 -14.65 -11.27
CA ILE A 110 -5.20 -15.13 -12.33
C ILE A 110 -4.87 -16.58 -12.70
N GLU A 111 -3.60 -16.87 -12.94
CA GLU A 111 -3.12 -18.22 -13.28
C GLU A 111 -3.49 -19.23 -12.18
N ARG A 112 -3.23 -18.90 -10.91
CA ARG A 112 -3.63 -19.76 -9.78
C ARG A 112 -5.14 -20.02 -9.76
N ARG A 113 -5.95 -18.98 -9.92
CA ARG A 113 -7.42 -19.11 -9.87
C ARG A 113 -7.98 -19.88 -11.06
N GLN A 114 -7.36 -19.76 -12.23
CA GLN A 114 -7.67 -20.60 -13.39
C GLN A 114 -7.32 -22.08 -13.11
N GLY A 115 -6.17 -22.36 -12.48
CA GLY A 115 -5.80 -23.72 -12.04
C GLY A 115 -6.77 -24.30 -11.01
N GLU A 116 -7.36 -23.46 -10.16
CA GLU A 116 -8.43 -23.81 -9.22
C GLU A 116 -9.82 -23.93 -9.90
N LYS A 117 -9.88 -23.84 -11.24
CA LYS A 117 -11.10 -23.93 -12.07
C LYS A 117 -12.16 -22.87 -11.71
N ALA A 118 -11.74 -21.72 -11.19
CA ALA A 118 -12.65 -20.61 -10.95
C ALA A 118 -13.18 -20.04 -12.26
N ALA A 119 -14.49 -19.76 -12.33
CA ALA A 119 -15.08 -19.16 -13.52
C ALA A 119 -14.44 -17.78 -13.82
N PRO A 120 -14.24 -17.42 -15.10
CA PRO A 120 -13.66 -16.12 -15.46
C PRO A 120 -14.40 -14.93 -14.85
N ALA A 121 -15.73 -15.00 -14.78
CA ALA A 121 -16.56 -13.99 -14.14
C ALA A 121 -16.31 -13.87 -12.62
N THR A 122 -15.90 -14.94 -11.95
CA THR A 122 -15.53 -14.92 -10.52
C THR A 122 -14.18 -14.24 -10.33
N ILE A 123 -13.18 -14.61 -11.14
CA ILE A 123 -11.85 -13.98 -11.11
C ILE A 123 -11.97 -12.46 -11.37
N ASN A 124 -12.77 -12.06 -12.36
CA ASN A 124 -13.01 -10.65 -12.65
C ASN A 124 -13.64 -9.90 -11.46
N ARG A 125 -14.58 -10.52 -10.73
CA ARG A 125 -15.16 -9.91 -9.51
C ARG A 125 -14.14 -9.74 -8.40
N GLU A 126 -13.26 -10.73 -8.21
CA GLU A 126 -12.15 -10.64 -7.24
C GLU A 126 -11.20 -9.49 -7.59
N LEU A 127 -10.81 -9.35 -8.87
CA LEU A 127 -9.96 -8.25 -9.34
C LEU A 127 -10.65 -6.89 -9.25
N MET A 128 -11.96 -6.82 -9.52
CA MET A 128 -12.74 -5.58 -9.34
C MET A 128 -12.81 -5.17 -7.87
N ALA A 129 -12.96 -6.12 -6.95
CA ALA A 129 -12.92 -5.85 -5.52
C ALA A 129 -11.54 -5.30 -5.10
N LEU A 130 -10.46 -5.91 -5.59
CA LEU A 130 -9.10 -5.42 -5.37
C LEU A 130 -8.93 -3.98 -5.90
N LYS A 131 -9.34 -3.72 -7.15
CA LYS A 131 -9.31 -2.37 -7.72
C LYS A 131 -10.11 -1.35 -6.89
N ARG A 132 -11.29 -1.75 -6.38
CA ARG A 132 -12.10 -0.91 -5.49
C ARG A 132 -11.36 -0.59 -4.20
N MET A 133 -10.69 -1.57 -3.57
CA MET A 133 -9.88 -1.34 -2.37
C MET A 133 -8.81 -0.26 -2.60
N PHE A 134 -8.05 -0.37 -3.70
CA PHE A 134 -7.02 0.62 -4.06
C PHE A 134 -7.62 2.01 -4.29
N ASN A 135 -8.75 2.10 -4.99
CA ASN A 135 -9.43 3.37 -5.22
C ASN A 135 -9.94 4.01 -3.91
N LEU A 136 -10.44 3.21 -2.96
CA LEU A 136 -10.85 3.71 -1.64
C LEU A 136 -9.63 4.23 -0.86
N ALA A 137 -8.52 3.52 -0.92
CA ALA A 137 -7.28 3.94 -0.26
C ALA A 137 -6.72 5.25 -0.82
N VAL A 138 -6.82 5.47 -2.13
CA VAL A 138 -6.44 6.74 -2.76
C VAL A 138 -7.37 7.89 -2.35
N LYS A 139 -8.66 7.61 -2.08
CA LYS A 139 -9.65 8.61 -1.67
C LYS A 139 -9.63 8.97 -0.18
N GLN A 140 -8.88 8.24 0.64
CA GLN A 140 -8.72 8.56 2.05
C GLN A 140 -7.95 9.88 2.24
N THR A 141 -8.21 10.56 3.35
CA THR A 141 -7.52 11.80 3.72
C THR A 141 -6.82 11.63 5.07
N PRO A 142 -5.48 11.57 5.12
CA PRO A 142 -4.53 11.55 3.98
C PRO A 142 -4.57 10.20 3.21
N PRO A 143 -4.14 10.17 1.94
CA PRO A 143 -4.30 9.00 1.08
C PRO A 143 -3.44 7.81 1.55
N LEU A 144 -4.04 6.63 1.65
CA LEU A 144 -3.35 5.41 2.07
C LEU A 144 -2.62 4.71 0.93
N VAL A 145 -2.85 5.08 -0.33
CA VAL A 145 -2.05 4.61 -1.47
C VAL A 145 -1.80 5.77 -2.41
N LYS A 146 -0.64 5.78 -3.08
CA LYS A 146 -0.34 6.77 -4.12
C LYS A 146 -1.25 6.54 -5.33
N PRO A 147 -1.90 7.58 -5.89
CA PRO A 147 -2.65 7.43 -7.13
C PRO A 147 -1.72 6.94 -8.25
N TYR A 148 -2.21 6.04 -9.10
CA TYR A 148 -1.56 5.74 -10.37
C TYR A 148 -1.53 7.04 -11.18
N THR A 149 -0.33 7.53 -11.47
CA THR A 149 -0.08 8.67 -12.39
C THR A 149 0.52 8.13 -13.66
#